data_AF-A0A7Y9EZZ2-F1
#
_entry.id   AF-A0A7Y9EZZ2-F1
#
_cell.length_a   1.000
_cell.length_b   1.000
_cell.length_c   1.000
_cell.angle_alpha   90.00
_cell.angle_beta   90.00
_cell.angle_gamma   90.00
#
_symmetry.space_group_name_H-M   'P 1'
#
loop_
_entity.id
_entity.type
_entity.pdbx_description
1 polymer ?
#
loop_
_entity_poly.entity_id
_entity_poly.type
_entity_poly.pdbx_seq_one_letter_code
_entity_poly.pdbx_strand_id
1 'polypeptide(L)' 'MCEAMASDVFELDDDEVMHVLDETPEESQRSHVHAAVQACPVLALSLQG' A
#
# COMPACT_ATOMS: atom_id res chain seq x y z
N MET A 1 -8.28 -8.28 1.57
CA MET A 1 -8.70 -6.95 2.10
C MET A 1 -7.49 -6.25 2.74
N CYS A 2 -6.44 -6.05 1.95
CA CYS A 2 -5.23 -5.29 2.33
C CYS A 2 -5.23 -3.88 1.69
N GLU A 3 -6.00 -3.71 0.61
CA GLU A 3 -6.13 -2.48 -0.17
C GLU A 3 -6.80 -1.32 0.59
N ALA A 4 -7.73 -1.61 1.50
CA ALA A 4 -8.53 -0.58 2.17
C ALA A 4 -7.76 0.22 3.25
N MET A 5 -6.54 -0.19 3.60
CA MET A 5 -5.78 0.42 4.69
C MET A 5 -4.97 1.65 4.24
N ALA A 6 -4.69 1.76 2.95
CA ALA A 6 -3.92 2.87 2.37
C ALA A 6 -4.32 3.13 0.91
N SER A 7 -5.63 3.28 0.65
CA SER A 7 -6.18 3.59 -0.68
C SER A 7 -5.69 4.92 -1.26
N ASP A 8 -5.19 5.81 -0.40
CA ASP A 8 -4.61 7.09 -0.82
C ASP A 8 -3.18 6.95 -1.35
N VAL A 9 -2.54 5.78 -1.13
CA VAL A 9 -1.15 5.50 -1.50
C VAL A 9 -1.04 4.34 -2.48
N PHE A 10 -1.94 3.37 -2.40
CA PHE A 10 -1.99 2.20 -3.28
C PHE A 10 -3.36 2.05 -3.91
N GLU A 11 -3.39 1.66 -5.17
CA GLU A 11 -4.61 1.30 -5.91
C GLU A 11 -4.46 -0.11 -6.47
N LEU A 12 -5.51 -0.93 -6.35
CA LEU A 12 -5.60 -2.21 -7.05
C LEU A 12 -6.52 -2.01 -8.24
N ASP A 13 -6.04 -2.29 -9.44
CA ASP A 13 -6.84 -2.19 -10.65
C ASP A 13 -7.73 -3.42 -10.88
N ASP A 14 -8.54 -3.35 -11.94
CA ASP A 14 -9.46 -4.41 -12.33
C ASP A 14 -8.74 -5.71 -12.76
N ASP A 15 -7.44 -5.65 -13.04
CA ASP A 15 -6.58 -6.78 -13.41
C ASP A 15 -5.82 -7.37 -12.19
N GLU A 16 -6.21 -7.01 -10.97
CA GLU A 16 -5.57 -7.41 -9.71
C GLU A 16 -4.09 -6.96 -9.60
N VAL A 17 -3.71 -5.90 -10.31
CA VAL A 17 -2.37 -5.30 -10.24
C VAL A 17 -2.38 -4.11 -9.30
N MET A 18 -1.42 -4.08 -8.38
CA MET A 18 -1.28 -3.00 -7.42
C MET A 18 -0.34 -1.92 -7.96
N HIS A 19 -0.84 -0.69 -7.96
CA HIS A 19 -0.14 0.51 -8.37
C HIS A 19 0.13 1.40 -7.16
N VAL A 20 1.28 2.09 -7.19
CA VAL A 20 1.63 3.10 -6.19
C VAL A 20 1.15 4.45 -6.71
N LEU A 21 0.22 5.08 -6.00
CA LEU A 21 -0.31 6.41 -6.31
C LEU A 21 0.62 7.53 -5.81
N ASP A 22 1.27 7.30 -4.66
CA ASP A 22 2.21 8.22 -4.04
C ASP A 22 3.46 7.47 -3.54
N GLU A 23 4.59 7.69 -4.20
CA GLU A 23 5.87 7.08 -3.83
C GLU A 23 6.52 7.75 -2.61
N THR A 24 6.06 8.95 -2.25
CA THR A 24 6.61 9.77 -1.15
C THR A 24 5.51 10.25 -0.20
N PRO A 25 4.75 9.33 0.41
CA PRO A 25 3.65 9.71 1.29
C PRO A 25 4.16 10.46 2.52
N GLU A 26 3.35 11.41 2.97
CA GLU A 26 3.66 12.20 4.16
C GLU A 26 3.91 11.30 5.39
N GLU A 27 4.69 11.83 6.34
CA GLU A 27 5.10 11.08 7.53
C GLU A 27 3.92 10.60 8.39
N SER A 28 2.82 11.36 8.38
CA SER A 28 1.53 11.03 8.98
C SER A 28 0.87 9.78 8.38
N GLN A 29 1.10 9.53 7.08
CA GLN A 29 0.52 8.43 6.31
C GLN A 29 1.39 7.17 6.33
N ARG A 30 2.64 7.26 6.81
CA ARG A 30 3.56 6.10 6.92
C ARG A 30 2.99 4.95 7.76
N SER A 31 2.18 5.25 8.78
CA SER A 31 1.53 4.22 9.61
C SER A 31 0.51 3.41 8.81
N HIS A 32 -0.28 4.08 7.96
CA HIS A 32 -1.23 3.44 7.04
C HIS A 32 -0.51 2.61 5.97
N VAL A 33 0.57 3.15 5.39
CA VAL A 33 1.42 2.42 4.43
C VAL A 33 1.98 1.14 5.06
N HIS A 34 2.53 1.25 6.26
CA HIS A 34 3.07 0.08 6.97
C HIS A 34 1.97 -0.95 7.29
N ALA A 35 0.78 -0.49 7.71
CA ALA A 35 -0.36 -1.36 7.96
C ALA A 35 -0.82 -2.09 6.69
N ALA A 36 -0.88 -1.41 5.54
CA ALA A 36 -1.24 -2.00 4.25
C ALA A 36 -0.23 -3.05 3.79
N VAL A 37 1.07 -2.78 3.88
CA VAL A 37 2.15 -3.73 3.57
C VAL A 37 2.06 -4.97 4.47
N GLN A 38 1.86 -4.79 5.78
CA GLN A 38 1.74 -5.89 6.74
C GLN A 38 0.45 -6.69 6.58
N ALA A 39 -0.64 -6.03 6.17
CA ALA A 39 -1.92 -6.68 5.90
C ALA A 39 -1.91 -7.47 4.59
N CYS A 40 -0.92 -7.28 3.72
CA CYS A 40 -0.83 -7.90 2.39
C CYS A 40 -0.40 -9.38 2.51
N PRO A 41 -1.33 -10.35 2.38
CA PRO A 41 -1.04 -11.76 2.67
C PRO A 41 -0.20 -12.44 1.58
N VAL A 42 -0.09 -11.81 0.40
CA VAL A 42 0.62 -12.33 -0.78
C VAL A 42 2.07 -11.85 -0.90
N LEU A 43 2.60 -11.08 0.07
CA LEU A 43 3.96 -10.52 0.01
C LEU A 43 4.25 -9.70 -1.27
N ALA A 44 3.22 -9.11 -1.88
CA ALA A 44 3.37 -8.30 -3.09
C ALA A 44 4.01 -6.92 -2.84
N LEU A 45 3.98 -6.43 -1.59
CA LEU A 45 4.61 -5.16 -1.20
C LEU A 45 5.83 -5.41 -0.32
N SER A 46 6.93 -4.71 -0.62
CA SER A 46 8.13 -4.66 0.22
C SER A 46 8.55 -3.21 0.43
N LEU A 47 8.79 -2.83 1.69
CA LEU A 47 9.30 -1.50 2.04
C LEU A 47 10.84 -1.55 2.09
N GLN A 48 11.52 -0.68 1.35
CA GLN A 48 12.96 -0.46 1.50
C GLN A 48 13.21 0.89 2.15
N GLY A 49 13.93 0.88 3.27
CA GLY A 49 14.39 2.06 4.01
C GLY A 49 15.79 2.47 3.62
#